data_AF-A0A842WLZ4-F1
#
_entry.id   AF-A0A842WLZ4-F1
#
_cell.length_a   1.000
_cell.length_b   1.000
_cell.length_c   1.000
_cell.angle_alpha   90.00
_cell.angle_beta   90.00
_cell.angle_gamma   90.00
#
_symmetry.space_group_name_H-M   'P 1'
#
loop_
_entity.id
_entity.type
_entity.pdbx_description
1 polymer ?
#
loop_
_entity_poly.entity_id
_entity_poly.type
_entity_poly.pdbx_seq_one_letter_code
_entity_poly.pdbx_strand_id
1 'polypeptide(L)'
;MKLDDSWVDEGQVQQLFQSELDIKYAAYLDRNDDVISYRYRFVPIIYFDHVTGDELIYYIGFDIEYISGREWVEAVPPSEMRPEDKYLYAHNIALSHGIIFRGLKGEEMNSMESE
;
A
#
# COMPACT_ATOMS: atom_id res chain seq x y z
N MET A 1 -7.66 37.13 -24.60
CA MET A 1 -8.21 36.80 -23.27
C MET A 1 -9.60 36.24 -23.53
N LYS A 2 -9.93 34.97 -23.26
CA LYS A 2 -9.55 34.08 -22.16
C LYS A 2 -9.21 32.67 -22.67
N LEU A 3 -8.41 31.99 -21.88
CA LEU A 3 -8.14 30.55 -21.89
C LEU A 3 -9.46 29.78 -21.76
N ASP A 4 -9.58 28.65 -22.45
CA ASP A 4 -10.27 27.51 -21.87
C ASP A 4 -9.30 26.34 -21.95
N ASP A 5 -8.56 26.20 -20.87
CA ASP A 5 -7.73 25.05 -20.57
C ASP A 5 -8.67 23.86 -20.46
N SER A 6 -8.75 23.10 -21.55
CA SER A 6 -9.26 21.73 -21.51
C SER A 6 -8.52 21.03 -20.38
N TRP A 7 -9.23 20.80 -19.29
CA TRP A 7 -8.77 20.12 -18.10
C TRP A 7 -7.93 18.93 -18.51
N VAL A 8 -6.69 18.95 -18.02
CA VAL A 8 -5.80 17.80 -18.04
C VAL A 8 -6.63 16.63 -17.51
N ASP A 9 -6.86 15.63 -18.35
CA ASP A 9 -7.40 14.36 -17.94
C ASP A 9 -6.34 13.76 -17.01
N GLU A 10 -6.45 14.09 -15.71
CA GLU A 10 -5.54 13.63 -14.68
C GLU A 10 -5.57 12.11 -14.73
N GLY A 11 -4.49 11.56 -15.27
CA GLY A 11 -4.41 10.20 -15.71
C GLY A 11 -4.95 9.25 -14.66
N GLN A 12 -6.06 8.61 -14.99
CA GLN A 12 -6.35 7.28 -14.49
C GLN A 12 -5.31 6.33 -15.10
N VAL A 13 -4.08 6.40 -14.58
CA VAL A 13 -3.21 5.23 -14.62
C VAL A 13 -3.96 4.22 -13.77
N GLN A 14 -4.69 3.31 -14.42
CA GLN A 14 -5.04 2.04 -13.80
C GLN A 14 -3.71 1.42 -13.37
N GLN A 15 -3.35 1.60 -12.11
CA GLN A 15 -2.15 0.99 -11.57
C GLN A 15 -2.43 -0.51 -11.54
N LEU A 16 -1.79 -1.22 -12.47
CA LEU A 16 -1.87 -2.66 -12.52
C LEU A 16 -1.24 -3.22 -11.24
N PHE A 17 -1.97 -4.10 -10.56
CA PHE A 17 -1.46 -4.89 -9.45
C PHE A 17 -0.19 -5.64 -9.89
N GLN A 18 0.83 -5.67 -9.02
CA GLN A 18 2.14 -6.23 -9.36
C GLN A 18 2.20 -7.74 -9.19
N SER A 19 1.26 -8.34 -8.45
CA SER A 19 1.22 -9.76 -8.17
C SER A 19 -0.22 -10.30 -8.12
N GLU A 20 -0.36 -11.61 -8.26
CA GLU A 20 -1.64 -12.29 -8.03
C GLU A 20 -2.12 -12.10 -6.59
N LEU A 21 -1.19 -12.02 -5.63
CA LEU A 21 -1.51 -11.80 -4.23
C LEU A 21 -2.07 -10.40 -3.97
N ASP A 22 -1.57 -9.37 -4.67
CA ASP A 22 -2.17 -8.03 -4.64
C ASP A 22 -3.62 -8.05 -5.15
N ILE A 23 -3.89 -8.79 -6.24
CA ILE A 23 -5.24 -8.91 -6.81
C ILE A 23 -6.18 -9.59 -5.81
N LYS A 24 -5.73 -10.70 -5.22
CA LYS A 24 -6.49 -11.44 -4.20
C LYS A 24 -6.76 -10.57 -2.98
N TYR A 25 -5.79 -9.78 -2.54
CA TYR A 25 -5.96 -8.90 -1.40
C TYR A 25 -6.91 -7.74 -1.70
N ALA A 26 -6.85 -7.14 -2.88
CA ALA A 26 -7.83 -6.15 -3.32
C ALA A 26 -9.26 -6.71 -3.31
N ALA A 27 -9.46 -7.91 -3.87
CA ALA A 27 -10.76 -8.59 -3.85
C ALA A 27 -11.23 -8.94 -2.43
N TYR A 28 -10.31 -9.27 -1.52
CA TYR A 28 -10.62 -9.44 -0.10
C TYR A 28 -11.11 -8.14 0.54
N LEU A 29 -10.43 -7.01 0.28
CA LEU A 29 -10.81 -5.69 0.78
C LEU A 29 -12.17 -5.24 0.24
N ASP A 30 -12.48 -5.50 -1.04
CA ASP A 30 -13.77 -5.16 -1.66
C ASP A 30 -14.98 -5.86 -1.00
N ARG A 31 -14.75 -6.96 -0.27
CA ARG A 31 -15.80 -7.75 0.40
C ARG A 31 -15.82 -7.58 1.91
N ASN A 32 -14.92 -6.76 2.46
CA ASN A 32 -14.82 -6.54 3.89
C ASN A 32 -15.68 -5.32 4.28
N ASP A 33 -16.75 -5.56 5.05
CA ASP A 33 -17.71 -4.52 5.44
C ASP A 33 -17.10 -3.41 6.31
N ASP A 34 -15.95 -3.66 6.95
CA ASP A 34 -15.24 -2.67 7.77
C ASP A 34 -14.33 -1.75 6.95
N VAL A 35 -14.12 -2.04 5.65
CA VAL A 35 -13.31 -1.22 4.74
C VAL A 35 -14.17 -0.13 4.10
N ILE A 36 -13.79 1.13 4.29
CA ILE A 36 -14.43 2.29 3.65
C ILE A 36 -13.84 2.50 2.25
N SER A 37 -12.50 2.48 2.15
CA SER A 37 -11.78 2.63 0.88
C SER A 37 -10.36 2.09 0.98
N TYR A 38 -9.74 1.81 -0.17
CA TYR A 38 -8.30 1.59 -0.25
C TYR A 38 -7.70 2.20 -1.51
N ARG A 39 -6.39 2.47 -1.47
CA ARG A 39 -5.59 2.89 -2.61
C ARG A 39 -4.38 1.98 -2.76
N TYR A 40 -4.08 1.57 -3.99
CA TYR A 40 -2.90 0.79 -4.32
C TYR A 40 -1.73 1.71 -4.69
N ARG A 41 -0.51 1.40 -4.23
CA ARG A 41 0.77 2.08 -4.58
C ARG A 41 0.69 3.60 -4.66
N PHE A 42 -0.02 4.18 -3.71
CA PHE A 42 -0.30 5.62 -3.66
C PHE A 42 0.70 6.40 -2.81
N VAL A 43 1.27 5.78 -1.76
CA VAL A 43 2.12 6.46 -0.79
C VAL A 43 3.59 6.24 -1.14
N PRO A 44 4.32 7.27 -1.63
CA PRO A 44 5.75 7.20 -1.84
C PRO A 44 6.51 7.45 -0.52
N ILE A 45 7.46 6.58 -0.23
CA ILE A 45 8.38 6.66 0.90
C ILE A 45 9.79 6.74 0.35
N ILE A 46 10.45 7.87 0.58
CA ILE A 46 11.86 8.04 0.25
C ILE A 46 12.68 7.34 1.34
N TYR A 47 13.62 6.49 0.94
CA TYR A 47 14.56 5.83 1.83
C TYR A 47 15.94 5.77 1.18
N PHE A 48 16.97 5.57 2.00
CA PHE A 48 18.33 5.37 1.52
C PHE A 48 18.70 3.90 1.66
N ASP A 49 19.22 3.30 0.59
CA ASP A 49 19.75 1.95 0.63
C ASP A 49 21.02 1.92 1.50
N HIS A 50 21.05 1.14 2.58
CA HIS A 50 22.20 1.09 3.48
C HIS A 50 23.46 0.47 2.86
N VAL A 51 23.34 -0.25 1.74
CA VAL A 51 24.45 -0.92 1.06
C VAL A 51 25.06 0.02 0.02
N THR A 52 24.24 0.65 -0.83
CA THR A 52 24.72 1.51 -1.92
C THR A 52 24.78 2.99 -1.55
N GLY A 53 23.99 3.42 -0.56
CA GLY A 53 23.81 4.82 -0.18
C GLY A 53 22.88 5.59 -1.11
N ASP A 54 22.28 4.93 -2.09
CA ASP A 54 21.42 5.58 -3.07
C ASP A 54 20.06 5.95 -2.46
N GLU A 55 19.52 7.09 -2.90
CA GLU A 55 18.14 7.47 -2.61
C GLU A 55 17.18 6.67 -3.51
N LEU A 56 16.23 5.98 -2.88
CA LEU A 56 15.24 5.14 -3.53
C LEU A 56 13.83 5.52 -3.08
N ILE A 57 12.85 5.24 -3.94
CA ILE A 57 11.43 5.45 -3.65
C ILE A 57 10.75 4.09 -3.50
N TYR A 58 10.20 3.85 -2.31
CA TYR A 58 9.35 2.72 -2.01
C TYR A 58 7.89 3.13 -2.02
N TYR A 59 7.05 2.41 -2.75
CA TYR A 59 5.61 2.63 -2.77
C TYR A 59 4.92 1.58 -1.90
N ILE A 60 4.15 2.03 -0.90
CA ILE A 60 3.35 1.15 -0.06
C ILE A 60 2.31 0.44 -0.93
N GLY A 61 2.17 -0.89 -0.77
CA GLY A 61 1.21 -1.72 -1.47
C GLY A 61 -0.21 -1.18 -1.35
N PHE A 62 -0.77 -1.18 -0.14
CA PHE A 62 -2.15 -0.76 0.13
C PHE A 62 -2.21 0.28 1.24
N ASP A 63 -2.94 1.35 0.99
CA ASP A 63 -3.34 2.35 1.98
C ASP A 63 -4.85 2.24 2.19
N ILE A 64 -5.25 1.74 3.36
CA ILE A 64 -6.61 1.26 3.64
C ILE A 64 -7.23 2.10 4.73
N GLU A 65 -8.44 2.60 4.48
CA GLU A 65 -9.27 3.27 5.45
C GLU A 65 -10.35 2.29 5.92
N TYR A 66 -10.26 1.87 7.18
CA TYR A 66 -11.29 1.12 7.89
C TYR A 66 -12.16 2.05 8.73
N ILE A 67 -13.33 1.57 9.16
CA ILE A 67 -14.17 2.25 10.16
C ILE A 67 -13.40 2.49 11.48
N SER A 68 -12.51 1.57 11.84
CA SER A 68 -11.75 1.59 13.09
C SER A 68 -10.46 2.40 13.03
N GLY A 69 -10.01 2.81 11.84
CA GLY A 69 -8.74 3.50 11.66
C GLY A 69 -8.12 3.25 10.28
N ARG A 70 -6.85 3.64 10.14
CA ARG A 70 -6.13 3.57 8.87
C ARG A 70 -4.93 2.65 8.99
N GLU A 71 -4.72 1.83 7.97
CA GLU A 71 -3.60 0.90 7.92
C GLU A 71 -2.89 0.97 6.57
N TRP A 72 -1.58 0.74 6.60
CA TRP A 72 -0.75 0.48 5.45
C TRP A 72 -0.39 -1.00 5.44
N VAL A 73 -0.69 -1.68 4.35
CA VAL A 73 -0.51 -3.12 4.22
C VAL A 73 0.29 -3.46 2.98
N GLU A 74 1.29 -4.32 3.16
CA GLU A 74 1.95 -5.03 2.07
C GLU A 74 1.30 -6.38 1.87
N ALA A 75 1.00 -6.75 0.63
CA ALA A 75 0.44 -8.05 0.28
C ALA A 75 1.51 -9.16 0.31
N VAL A 76 2.20 -9.28 1.44
CA VAL A 76 3.17 -10.32 1.78
C VAL A 76 3.02 -10.69 3.25
N PRO A 77 3.36 -11.92 3.68
CA PRO A 77 3.40 -12.26 5.09
C PRO A 77 4.39 -11.39 5.89
N PRO A 78 4.11 -11.05 7.17
CA PRO A 78 5.03 -10.30 8.02
C PRO A 78 6.44 -10.89 8.09
N SER A 79 6.57 -12.21 8.04
CA SER A 79 7.87 -12.91 8.02
C SER A 79 8.69 -12.67 6.74
N GLU A 80 8.02 -12.25 5.66
CA GLU A 80 8.59 -12.00 4.34
C GLU A 80 8.81 -10.51 4.07
N MET A 81 8.49 -9.63 5.02
CA MET A 81 8.82 -8.21 4.97
C MET A 81 10.33 -7.97 5.20
N ARG A 82 11.18 -8.47 4.27
CA ARG A 82 12.61 -8.14 4.12
C ARG A 82 12.74 -7.32 2.83
N PRO A 83 13.39 -6.14 2.78
CA PRO A 83 14.63 -5.71 3.44
C PRO A 83 14.44 -4.52 4.40
N GLU A 84 15.36 -4.43 5.35
CA GLU A 84 15.21 -3.68 6.61
C GLU A 84 14.98 -2.17 6.41
N ASP A 85 15.64 -1.51 5.47
CA ASP A 85 15.50 -0.04 5.36
C ASP A 85 14.12 0.39 4.91
N LYS A 86 13.64 -0.06 3.75
CA LYS A 86 12.38 0.48 3.21
C LYS A 86 11.20 0.24 4.14
N TYR A 87 11.14 -0.93 4.78
CA TYR A 87 10.07 -1.28 5.72
C TYR A 87 10.23 -0.57 7.05
N LEU A 88 11.46 -0.37 7.54
CA LEU A 88 11.71 0.42 8.75
C LEU A 88 11.34 1.90 8.52
N TYR A 89 11.70 2.47 7.38
CA TYR A 89 11.35 3.84 7.02
C TYR A 89 9.84 4.00 6.90
N ALA A 90 9.17 3.09 6.19
CA ALA A 90 7.71 3.08 6.09
C ALA A 90 7.05 2.92 7.46
N HIS A 91 7.55 2.03 8.31
CA HIS A 91 7.05 1.83 9.67
C HIS A 91 7.18 3.10 10.51
N ASN A 92 8.34 3.75 10.51
CA ASN A 92 8.58 4.97 11.27
C ASN A 92 7.68 6.12 10.79
N ILE A 93 7.52 6.26 9.47
CA ILE A 93 6.62 7.25 8.88
C ILE A 93 5.18 6.96 9.27
N ALA A 94 4.70 5.72 9.09
CA ALA A 94 3.36 5.31 9.49
C ALA A 94 3.10 5.62 10.98
N LEU A 95 4.03 5.22 11.85
CA LEU A 95 3.96 5.43 13.29
C LEU A 95 3.85 6.91 13.66
N SER A 96 4.63 7.79 13.02
CA SER A 96 4.56 9.25 13.25
C SER A 96 3.22 9.88 12.82
N HIS A 97 2.44 9.19 11.99
CA HIS A 97 1.10 9.59 11.56
C HIS A 97 -0.01 8.80 12.28
N GLY A 98 0.33 7.93 13.24
CA GLY A 98 -0.64 7.08 13.92
C GLY A 98 -1.26 6.00 13.01
N ILE A 99 -0.57 5.61 11.93
CA ILE A 99 -1.00 4.57 10.99
C ILE A 99 -0.30 3.26 11.35
N ILE A 100 -1.04 2.16 11.30
CA ILE A 100 -0.48 0.82 11.48
C ILE A 100 0.16 0.39 10.16
N PHE A 101 1.44 -0.02 10.18
CA PHE A 101 2.12 -0.60 9.02
C PHE A 101 2.45 -2.07 9.26
N ARG A 102 2.00 -2.96 8.36
CA ARG A 102 2.14 -4.41 8.51
C ARG A 102 2.08 -5.17 7.18
N GLY A 103 2.40 -6.45 7.23
CA GLY A 103 2.06 -7.41 6.18
C GLY A 103 0.68 -8.04 6.40
N LEU A 104 0.37 -9.04 5.60
CA LEU A 104 -0.87 -9.81 5.68
C LEU A 104 -0.94 -10.67 6.95
N LYS A 105 -2.01 -10.54 7.72
CA LYS A 105 -2.32 -11.42 8.85
C LYS A 105 -2.65 -12.82 8.33
N GLY A 106 -2.39 -13.84 9.14
CA GLY A 106 -2.68 -15.23 8.76
C GLY A 106 -4.15 -15.48 8.41
N GLU A 107 -5.07 -14.79 9.08
CA GLU A 107 -6.51 -14.84 8.78
C GLU A 107 -6.88 -14.24 7.42
N GLU A 108 -6.20 -13.15 7.00
CA GLU A 108 -6.37 -12.54 5.67
C GLU A 108 -5.87 -13.53 4.60
N MET A 109 -4.69 -14.13 4.81
CA MET A 109 -4.12 -15.15 3.93
C MET A 109 -5.05 -16.36 3.75
N ASN A 110 -5.52 -16.96 4.86
CA ASN A 110 -6.39 -18.13 4.81
C ASN A 110 -7.72 -17.84 4.09
N SER A 111 -8.25 -16.62 4.26
CA SER A 111 -9.50 -16.20 3.61
C SER A 111 -9.36 -16.11 2.08
N MET A 112 -8.15 -15.80 1.58
CA MET A 112 -7.85 -15.70 0.16
C MET A 112 -7.49 -17.04 -0.50
N GLU A 113 -7.09 -18.06 0.27
CA GLU A 113 -6.78 -19.41 -0.23
C GLU A 113 -8.01 -20.32 -0.34
N SER A 114 -9.11 -19.95 0.30
CA SER A 114 -10.32 -20.77 0.38
C SER A 114 -11.26 -20.61 -0.84
N GLU A 115 -10.79 -19.97 -1.91
CA GLU A 115 -11.51 -19.78 -3.19
C GLU A 115 -11.07 -20.74 -4.30
#